data_AF-A0A377YW64-F1
#
_entry.id   AF-A0A377YW64-F1
#
_cell.length_a   1.000
_cell.length_b   1.000
_cell.length_c   1.000
_cell.angle_alpha   90.00
_cell.angle_beta   90.00
_cell.angle_gamma   90.00
#
_symmetry.space_group_name_H-M   'P 1'
#
loop_
_entity.id
_entity.type
_entity.pdbx_description
1 polymer ?
#
loop_
_entity_poly.entity_id
_entity_poly.type
_entity_poly.pdbx_seq_one_letter_code
_entity_poly.pdbx_strand_id
1 'polypeptide(L)'
;MQRHLDAGHKKLPLVIPVLFYTGKRSPYPYSTNWLQEFDDPTLAGKLYTGDFPLVDVTVIPDEEIMGHHSMAALTLLQKHIRQRDLAELTDRLSAILLAGYLSSPLVISLIHYIIQAGESADAQAFVRALALRVPQHEEELMTIAQQLEQKGIEKGIQKGIEEGIQKGIQLGEQRGMEKGRQEGEREAALKIARTMLANGLDRDSVMKMTGLTADDLAQIRH
;
A
#
# COMPACT_ATOMS: atom_id res chain seq x y z
N MET A 1 -8.48 -22.47 1.06
CA MET A 1 -7.55 -23.06 2.04
C MET A 1 -7.51 -22.28 3.34
N GLN A 2 -7.00 -21.04 3.39
CA GLN A 2 -6.84 -20.27 4.64
C GLN A 2 -8.13 -20.18 5.48
N ARG A 3 -9.25 -19.74 4.88
CA ARG A 3 -10.56 -19.69 5.57
C ARG A 3 -11.02 -21.03 6.17
N HIS A 4 -10.63 -22.16 5.56
CA HIS A 4 -10.95 -23.49 6.09
C HIS A 4 -10.14 -23.79 7.35
N LEU A 5 -8.86 -23.40 7.37
CA LEU A 5 -8.02 -23.54 8.56
C LEU A 5 -8.45 -22.57 9.67
N ASP A 6 -8.77 -21.33 9.32
CA ASP A 6 -9.25 -20.31 10.27
C ASP A 6 -10.55 -20.73 10.96
N ALA A 7 -11.37 -21.55 10.29
CA ALA A 7 -12.58 -22.15 10.86
C ALA A 7 -12.29 -23.31 11.84
N GLY A 8 -11.02 -23.60 12.16
CA GLY A 8 -10.60 -24.61 13.12
C GLY A 8 -10.37 -26.01 12.56
N HIS A 9 -10.48 -26.21 11.24
CA HIS A 9 -10.19 -27.51 10.64
C HIS A 9 -8.68 -27.80 10.63
N LYS A 10 -8.31 -29.02 11.04
CA LYS A 10 -6.91 -29.46 11.15
C LYS A 10 -6.31 -30.05 9.87
N LYS A 11 -7.14 -30.35 8.87
CA LYS A 11 -6.73 -30.93 7.59
C LYS A 11 -7.17 -30.02 6.45
N LEU A 12 -6.48 -30.11 5.32
CA LEU A 12 -6.82 -29.36 4.11
C LEU A 12 -8.13 -29.90 3.48
N PRO A 13 -8.95 -29.04 2.87
CA PRO A 13 -10.13 -29.47 2.13
C PRO A 13 -9.72 -30.09 0.78
N LEU A 14 -10.60 -30.91 0.20
CA LEU A 14 -10.41 -31.44 -1.14
C LEU A 14 -10.45 -30.31 -2.18
N VAL A 15 -9.46 -30.27 -3.06
CA VAL A 15 -9.41 -29.36 -4.22
C VAL A 15 -9.77 -30.16 -5.46
N ILE A 16 -10.82 -29.74 -6.17
CA ILE A 16 -11.28 -30.38 -7.41
C ILE A 16 -10.87 -29.49 -8.58
N PRO A 17 -9.94 -29.92 -9.45
CA PRO A 17 -9.60 -29.18 -10.65
C PRO A 17 -10.76 -29.29 -11.67
N VAL A 18 -11.22 -28.15 -12.18
CA VAL A 18 -12.26 -28.08 -13.23
C VAL A 18 -11.75 -27.19 -14.36
N LEU A 19 -11.79 -27.72 -15.60
CA LEU A 19 -11.44 -26.97 -16.80
C LEU A 19 -12.71 -26.52 -17.52
N PHE A 20 -12.78 -25.23 -17.86
CA PHE A 20 -13.88 -24.65 -18.62
C PHE A 20 -13.44 -24.31 -20.04
N TYR A 21 -14.21 -24.76 -21.03
CA TYR A 21 -14.01 -24.39 -22.42
C TYR A 21 -15.10 -23.42 -22.88
N THR A 22 -14.69 -22.25 -23.39
CA THR A 22 -15.58 -21.19 -23.90
C THR A 22 -15.21 -20.78 -25.33
N GLY A 23 -14.71 -21.73 -26.13
CA GLY A 23 -14.34 -21.46 -27.53
C GLY A 23 -15.53 -21.45 -28.49
N LYS A 24 -15.32 -20.94 -29.70
CA LYS A 24 -16.38 -20.79 -30.73
C LYS A 24 -16.93 -22.11 -31.27
N ARG A 25 -16.12 -23.19 -31.27
CA ARG A 25 -16.49 -24.49 -31.83
C ARG A 25 -17.27 -25.30 -30.78
N SER A 26 -18.47 -25.75 -31.13
CA SER A 26 -19.38 -26.52 -30.26
C SER A 26 -20.02 -27.69 -31.02
N PRO A 27 -20.08 -28.91 -30.46
CA PRO A 27 -19.49 -29.31 -29.16
C PRO A 27 -17.96 -29.25 -29.20
N TYR A 28 -17.33 -29.30 -28.02
CA TYR A 28 -15.86 -29.37 -27.93
C TYR A 28 -15.38 -30.61 -28.72
N PRO A 29 -14.45 -30.46 -29.68
CA PRO A 29 -14.17 -31.53 -30.64
C PRO A 29 -13.11 -32.53 -30.18
N TYR A 30 -12.51 -32.37 -29.00
CA TYR A 30 -11.43 -33.22 -28.48
C TYR A 30 -11.87 -33.97 -27.21
N SER A 31 -10.97 -34.75 -26.60
CA SER A 31 -11.24 -35.50 -25.38
C SER A 31 -11.61 -34.58 -24.22
N THR A 32 -12.67 -34.91 -23.49
CA THR A 32 -13.01 -34.24 -22.22
C THR A 32 -12.13 -34.71 -21.06
N ASN A 33 -11.33 -35.76 -21.27
CA ASN A 33 -10.20 -36.10 -20.42
C ASN A 33 -8.92 -35.54 -21.05
N TRP A 34 -8.50 -34.37 -20.55
CA TRP A 34 -7.33 -33.65 -21.04
C TRP A 34 -6.02 -34.45 -20.96
N LEU A 35 -5.94 -35.50 -20.11
CA LEU A 35 -4.77 -36.37 -20.04
C LEU A 35 -4.54 -37.16 -21.34
N GLN A 36 -5.59 -37.38 -22.14
CA GLN A 36 -5.50 -38.04 -23.45
C GLN A 36 -4.90 -37.14 -24.54
N GLU A 37 -4.76 -35.85 -24.28
CA GLU A 37 -4.26 -34.86 -25.25
C GLU A 37 -2.73 -34.65 -25.14
N PHE A 38 -2.06 -35.37 -24.25
CA PHE A 38 -0.59 -35.38 -24.18
C PHE A 38 0.01 -36.44 -25.12
N ASP A 39 1.25 -36.21 -25.58
CA ASP A 39 2.01 -37.17 -26.38
C ASP A 39 2.17 -38.54 -25.68
N ASP A 40 2.28 -38.55 -24.35
CA ASP A 40 2.24 -39.76 -23.51
C ASP A 40 1.16 -39.63 -22.42
N PRO A 41 -0.08 -40.10 -22.72
CA PRO A 41 -1.19 -40.07 -21.76
C PRO A 41 -0.94 -40.90 -20.50
N THR A 42 -0.12 -41.95 -20.58
CA THR A 42 0.15 -42.84 -19.43
C THR A 42 1.06 -42.16 -18.44
N LEU A 43 2.12 -41.50 -18.93
CA LEU A 43 3.02 -40.70 -18.10
C LEU A 43 2.28 -39.49 -17.50
N ALA A 44 1.47 -38.77 -18.30
CA ALA A 44 0.64 -37.68 -17.81
C ALA A 44 -0.31 -38.15 -16.70
N GLY A 45 -0.96 -39.30 -16.89
CA GLY A 45 -1.79 -39.93 -15.87
C GLY A 45 -1.04 -40.18 -14.57
N LYS A 46 0.15 -40.80 -14.62
CA LYS A 46 0.97 -41.05 -13.43
C LYS A 46 1.38 -39.76 -12.71
N LEU A 47 1.77 -38.73 -13.48
CA LEU A 47 2.21 -37.46 -12.93
C LEU A 47 1.08 -36.70 -12.23
N TYR A 48 -0.10 -36.62 -12.88
CA TYR A 48 -1.21 -35.80 -12.39
C TYR A 48 -2.16 -36.51 -11.41
N THR A 49 -2.05 -37.83 -11.27
CA THR A 49 -2.83 -38.61 -10.28
C THR A 49 -1.99 -39.16 -9.13
N GLY A 50 -0.67 -39.01 -9.18
CA GLY A 50 0.25 -39.40 -8.12
C GLY A 50 0.37 -38.37 -7.00
N ASP A 51 1.29 -38.64 -6.07
CA ASP A 51 1.64 -37.71 -4.99
C ASP A 51 2.36 -36.49 -5.56
N PHE A 52 1.84 -35.30 -5.28
CA PHE A 52 2.52 -34.06 -5.61
C PHE A 52 3.52 -33.70 -4.51
N PRO A 53 4.82 -33.59 -4.82
CA PRO A 53 5.81 -33.22 -3.81
C PRO A 53 5.61 -31.77 -3.38
N LEU A 54 5.61 -31.53 -2.08
CA LEU A 54 5.77 -30.18 -1.53
C LEU A 54 7.26 -29.82 -1.60
N VAL A 55 7.60 -28.82 -2.40
CA VAL A 55 8.96 -28.28 -2.45
C VAL A 55 9.08 -27.16 -1.43
N ASP A 56 9.78 -27.41 -0.32
CA ASP A 56 10.10 -26.38 0.65
C ASP A 56 11.30 -25.57 0.17
N VAL A 57 11.01 -24.46 -0.51
CA VAL A 57 12.02 -23.54 -1.05
C VAL A 57 12.89 -22.92 0.05
N THR A 58 12.43 -22.87 1.31
CA THR A 58 13.16 -22.19 2.39
C THR A 58 14.46 -22.91 2.78
N VAL A 59 14.54 -24.22 2.53
CA VAL A 59 15.70 -25.05 2.89
C VAL A 59 16.69 -25.24 1.74
N ILE A 60 16.34 -24.83 0.51
CA ILE A 60 17.20 -25.00 -0.66
C ILE A 60 18.32 -23.95 -0.61
N PRO A 61 19.61 -24.32 -0.62
CA PRO A 61 20.72 -23.36 -0.65
C PRO A 61 20.63 -22.43 -1.87
N ASP A 62 21.04 -21.17 -1.71
CA ASP A 62 20.95 -20.19 -2.80
C ASP A 62 21.83 -20.63 -3.99
N GLU A 63 22.99 -21.21 -3.72
CA GLU A 63 23.92 -21.70 -4.73
C GLU A 63 23.31 -22.83 -5.57
N GLU A 64 22.42 -23.64 -4.98
CA GLU A 64 21.64 -24.65 -5.70
C GLU A 64 20.56 -23.98 -6.54
N ILE A 65 19.84 -23.00 -5.99
CA ILE A 65 18.81 -22.23 -6.70
C ILE A 65 19.39 -21.55 -7.94
N MET A 66 20.61 -21.02 -7.87
CA MET A 66 21.30 -20.40 -9.00
C MET A 66 21.47 -21.35 -10.19
N GLY A 67 21.49 -22.67 -9.96
CA GLY A 67 21.56 -23.69 -11.00
C GLY A 67 20.23 -24.03 -11.67
N HIS A 68 19.10 -23.50 -11.21
CA HIS A 68 17.76 -23.87 -11.69
C HIS A 68 17.34 -23.20 -13.03
N HIS A 69 18.29 -22.62 -13.78
CA HIS A 69 18.04 -21.96 -15.07
C HIS A 69 16.84 -21.00 -15.03
N SER A 70 15.81 -21.23 -15.86
CA SER A 70 14.60 -20.38 -15.92
C SER A 70 13.79 -20.33 -14.62
N MET A 71 13.96 -21.28 -13.70
CA MET A 71 13.26 -21.27 -12.41
C MET A 71 14.02 -20.49 -11.32
N ALA A 72 15.32 -20.24 -11.51
CA ALA A 72 16.19 -19.67 -10.48
C ALA A 72 15.66 -18.34 -9.93
N ALA A 73 15.25 -17.40 -10.80
CA ALA A 73 14.83 -16.07 -10.37
C ALA A 73 13.56 -16.13 -9.52
N LEU A 74 12.53 -16.84 -9.96
CA LEU A 74 11.28 -16.92 -9.21
C LEU A 74 11.48 -17.67 -7.89
N THR A 75 12.24 -18.76 -7.89
CA THR A 75 12.52 -19.54 -6.67
C THR A 75 13.31 -18.72 -5.66
N LEU A 76 14.36 -18.00 -6.11
CA LEU A 76 15.15 -17.13 -5.25
C LEU A 76 14.26 -16.00 -4.67
N LEU A 77 13.44 -15.38 -5.51
CA LEU A 77 12.51 -14.35 -5.04
C LEU A 77 11.51 -14.91 -4.02
N GLN A 78 10.86 -16.02 -4.30
CA GLN A 78 9.89 -16.64 -3.37
C GLN A 78 10.53 -17.00 -2.02
N LYS A 79 11.79 -17.45 -2.02
CA LYS A 79 12.54 -17.71 -0.79
C LYS A 79 12.71 -16.46 0.05
N HIS A 80 13.07 -15.34 -0.59
CA HIS A 80 13.54 -14.13 0.07
C HIS A 80 12.54 -12.97 0.08
N ILE A 81 11.35 -13.12 -0.51
CA ILE A 81 10.39 -12.00 -0.71
C ILE A 81 9.96 -11.31 0.60
N ARG A 82 9.98 -12.06 1.72
CA ARG A 82 9.64 -11.56 3.06
C ARG A 82 10.82 -10.91 3.80
N GLN A 83 12.02 -10.90 3.21
CA GLN A 83 13.15 -10.17 3.78
C GLN A 83 12.95 -8.67 3.57
N ARG A 84 13.34 -7.87 4.56
CA ARG A 84 13.17 -6.41 4.53
C ARG A 84 14.07 -5.73 3.50
N ASP A 85 15.24 -6.30 3.23
CA ASP A 85 16.21 -5.71 2.32
C ASP A 85 16.43 -6.59 1.10
N LEU A 86 15.74 -6.25 0.00
CA LEU A 86 15.90 -6.94 -1.27
C LEU A 86 17.19 -6.53 -2.00
N ALA A 87 17.92 -5.52 -1.53
CA ALA A 87 19.20 -5.13 -2.12
C ALA A 87 20.24 -6.26 -2.02
N GLU A 88 20.15 -7.11 -1.00
CA GLU A 88 20.99 -8.30 -0.87
C GLU A 88 20.83 -9.30 -2.03
N LEU A 89 19.68 -9.27 -2.72
CA LEU A 89 19.41 -10.13 -3.86
C LEU A 89 19.87 -9.54 -5.19
N THR A 90 20.23 -8.25 -5.24
CA THR A 90 20.49 -7.58 -6.52
C THR A 90 21.62 -8.25 -7.28
N ASP A 91 22.72 -8.63 -6.64
CA ASP A 91 23.84 -9.30 -7.32
C ASP A 91 23.43 -10.66 -7.91
N ARG A 92 22.74 -11.50 -7.11
CA ARG A 92 22.28 -12.83 -7.55
C ARG A 92 21.23 -12.73 -8.66
N LEU A 93 20.26 -11.83 -8.53
CA LEU A 93 19.23 -11.61 -9.54
C LEU A 93 19.83 -11.05 -10.83
N SER A 94 20.75 -10.09 -10.76
CA SER A 94 21.46 -9.60 -11.94
C SER A 94 22.17 -10.74 -12.68
N ALA A 95 22.86 -11.63 -11.95
CA ALA A 95 23.50 -12.80 -12.56
C ALA A 95 22.50 -13.72 -13.27
N ILE A 96 21.35 -14.02 -12.66
CA ILE A 96 20.31 -14.85 -13.27
C ILE A 96 19.71 -14.18 -14.52
N LEU A 97 19.44 -12.88 -14.46
CA LEU A 97 18.87 -12.14 -15.58
C LEU A 97 19.85 -12.07 -16.77
N LEU A 98 21.13 -11.82 -16.50
CA LEU A 98 22.19 -11.80 -17.51
C LEU A 98 22.42 -13.17 -18.16
N ALA A 99 22.10 -14.28 -17.47
CA ALA A 99 22.19 -15.62 -18.04
C ALA A 99 21.17 -15.86 -19.18
N GLY A 100 20.17 -14.99 -19.36
CA GLY A 100 19.30 -14.98 -20.53
C GLY A 100 18.26 -16.10 -20.57
N TYR A 101 17.99 -16.77 -19.44
CA TYR A 101 16.98 -17.84 -19.35
C TYR A 101 15.53 -17.34 -19.33
N LEU A 102 15.33 -16.03 -19.19
CA LEU A 102 14.03 -15.39 -19.03
C LEU A 102 13.76 -14.43 -20.18
N SER A 103 12.53 -14.44 -20.70
CA SER A 103 12.07 -13.45 -21.65
C SER A 103 11.73 -12.12 -20.96
N SER A 104 11.78 -11.00 -21.68
CA SER A 104 11.43 -9.68 -21.13
C SER A 104 10.07 -9.65 -20.40
N PRO A 105 8.98 -10.26 -20.93
CA PRO A 105 7.71 -10.31 -20.20
C PRO A 105 7.79 -11.03 -18.85
N LEU A 106 8.62 -12.08 -18.75
CA LEU A 106 8.85 -12.78 -17.47
C LEU A 106 9.65 -11.90 -16.52
N VAL A 107 10.69 -11.22 -16.99
CA VAL A 107 11.48 -10.28 -16.17
C VAL A 107 10.57 -9.18 -15.60
N ILE A 108 9.77 -8.54 -16.45
CA ILE A 108 8.79 -7.53 -16.01
C ILE A 108 7.83 -8.10 -14.98
N SER A 109 7.33 -9.33 -15.19
CA SER A 109 6.41 -9.99 -14.25
C SER A 109 7.07 -10.25 -12.88
N LEU A 110 8.35 -10.64 -12.86
CA LEU A 110 9.11 -10.83 -11.62
C LEU A 110 9.30 -9.51 -10.88
N ILE A 111 9.59 -8.41 -11.57
CA ILE A 111 9.72 -7.09 -10.96
C ILE A 111 8.38 -6.63 -10.36
N HIS A 112 7.27 -6.82 -11.08
CA HIS A 112 5.96 -6.52 -10.52
C HIS A 112 5.63 -7.36 -9.29
N TYR A 113 5.99 -8.64 -9.30
CA TYR A 113 5.84 -9.52 -8.14
C TYR A 113 6.63 -8.98 -6.93
N ILE A 114 7.89 -8.58 -7.15
CA ILE A 114 8.73 -7.98 -6.10
C ILE A 114 8.08 -6.74 -5.49
N ILE A 115 7.59 -5.82 -6.33
CA ILE A 115 6.97 -4.57 -5.90
C ILE A 115 5.68 -4.82 -5.11
N GLN A 116 4.91 -5.84 -5.48
CA GLN A 116 3.60 -6.13 -4.87
C GLN A 116 3.71 -6.98 -3.61
N ALA A 117 4.60 -7.97 -3.60
CA ALA A 117 4.71 -8.95 -2.53
C ALA A 117 5.87 -8.67 -1.57
N GLY A 118 6.87 -7.91 -2.01
CA GLY A 118 8.06 -7.59 -1.21
C GLY A 118 7.76 -6.58 -0.11
N GLU A 119 8.43 -6.76 1.04
CA GLU A 119 8.35 -5.82 2.18
C GLU A 119 9.40 -4.68 2.09
N SER A 120 10.11 -4.56 0.97
CA SER A 120 11.21 -3.59 0.83
C SER A 120 10.71 -2.15 0.92
N ALA A 121 11.32 -1.38 1.82
CA ALA A 121 11.05 0.03 2.01
C ALA A 121 11.46 0.88 0.79
N ASP A 122 12.34 0.38 -0.08
CA ASP A 122 12.86 1.11 -1.25
C ASP A 122 12.91 0.23 -2.51
N ALA A 123 11.73 -0.19 -2.96
CA ALA A 123 11.58 -0.91 -4.23
C ALA A 123 12.10 -0.10 -5.44
N GLN A 124 12.06 1.24 -5.38
CA GLN A 124 12.55 2.11 -6.45
C GLN A 124 14.07 2.01 -6.60
N ALA A 125 14.83 2.14 -5.51
CA ALA A 125 16.29 2.01 -5.54
C ALA A 125 16.73 0.62 -6.03
N PHE A 126 16.03 -0.42 -5.58
CA PHE A 126 16.27 -1.78 -6.04
C PHE A 126 16.09 -1.94 -7.56
N VAL A 127 14.99 -1.46 -8.12
CA VAL A 127 14.74 -1.55 -9.58
C VAL A 127 15.78 -0.74 -10.36
N ARG A 128 16.18 0.44 -9.88
CA ARG A 128 17.25 1.25 -10.48
C ARG A 128 18.60 0.51 -10.44
N ALA A 129 18.93 -0.12 -9.32
CA ALA A 129 20.16 -0.89 -9.18
C ALA A 129 20.20 -2.09 -10.13
N LEU A 130 19.06 -2.77 -10.31
CA LEU A 130 18.94 -3.85 -11.31
C LEU A 130 19.09 -3.32 -12.74
N ALA A 131 18.45 -2.19 -13.09
CA ALA A 131 18.54 -1.59 -14.42
C ALA A 131 19.99 -1.31 -14.83
N LEU A 132 20.79 -0.77 -13.91
CA LEU A 132 22.22 -0.49 -14.14
C LEU A 132 23.07 -1.74 -14.38
N ARG A 133 22.66 -2.89 -13.85
CA ARG A 133 23.41 -4.15 -13.92
C ARG A 133 22.93 -5.08 -15.03
N VAL A 134 21.76 -4.80 -15.62
CA VAL A 134 21.12 -5.66 -16.62
C VAL A 134 20.74 -4.81 -17.85
N PRO A 135 21.72 -4.43 -18.70
CA PRO A 135 21.51 -3.44 -19.77
C PRO A 135 20.42 -3.85 -20.77
N GLN A 136 20.27 -5.15 -21.01
CA GLN A 136 19.26 -5.71 -21.92
C GLN A 136 17.81 -5.42 -21.48
N HIS A 137 17.59 -5.07 -20.20
CA HIS A 137 16.27 -4.70 -19.66
C HIS A 137 16.26 -3.28 -19.10
N GLU A 138 17.29 -2.46 -19.40
CA GLU A 138 17.44 -1.13 -18.81
C GLU A 138 16.21 -0.25 -19.05
N GLU A 139 15.73 -0.14 -20.29
CA GLU A 139 14.60 0.74 -20.64
C GLU A 139 13.31 0.35 -19.90
N GLU A 140 12.98 -0.94 -19.87
CA GLU A 140 11.80 -1.47 -19.20
C GLU A 140 11.89 -1.26 -17.68
N LEU A 141 13.04 -1.57 -17.08
CA LEU A 141 13.28 -1.40 -15.65
C LEU A 141 13.30 0.09 -15.25
N MET A 142 13.90 0.95 -16.06
CA MET A 142 13.90 2.39 -15.85
C MET A 142 12.50 2.98 -15.94
N THR A 143 11.67 2.50 -16.88
CA THR A 143 10.26 2.88 -16.97
C THR A 143 9.50 2.51 -15.69
N ILE A 144 9.71 1.30 -15.18
CA ILE A 144 9.10 0.86 -13.91
C ILE A 144 9.59 1.74 -12.75
N ALA A 145 10.88 2.03 -12.67
CA ALA A 145 11.44 2.89 -11.62
C ALA A 145 10.85 4.32 -11.66
N GLN A 146 10.69 4.91 -12.84
CA GLN A 146 10.05 6.21 -13.01
C GLN A 146 8.58 6.19 -12.60
N GLN A 147 7.84 5.13 -12.94
CA GLN A 147 6.45 4.97 -12.52
C GLN A 147 6.31 4.85 -11.00
N LEU A 148 7.25 4.16 -10.34
CA LEU A 148 7.30 4.07 -8.88
C LEU A 148 7.54 5.44 -8.24
N GLU A 149 8.50 6.20 -8.79
CA GLU A 149 8.81 7.55 -8.33
C GLU A 149 7.62 8.50 -8.47
N GLN A 150 6.99 8.51 -9.66
CA GLN A 150 5.81 9.33 -9.93
C GLN A 150 4.66 9.00 -8.98
N LYS A 151 4.36 7.70 -8.76
CA LYS A 151 3.36 7.27 -7.78
C LYS A 151 3.72 7.68 -6.35
N GLY A 152 5.01 7.66 -6.00
CA GLY A 152 5.50 8.13 -4.71
C GLY A 152 5.25 9.62 -4.51
N ILE A 153 5.58 10.43 -5.51
CA ILE A 153 5.34 11.89 -5.52
C ILE A 153 3.84 12.19 -5.42
N GLU A 154 3.01 11.55 -6.24
CA GLU A 154 1.56 11.74 -6.23
C GLU A 154 0.95 11.42 -4.86
N LYS A 155 1.34 10.28 -4.25
CA LYS A 155 0.92 9.94 -2.89
C LYS A 155 1.41 10.95 -1.86
N GLY A 156 2.65 11.43 -1.98
CA GLY A 156 3.22 12.44 -1.11
C GLY A 156 2.46 13.76 -1.17
N ILE A 157 2.16 14.25 -2.37
CA ILE A 157 1.36 15.45 -2.59
C ILE A 157 -0.05 15.28 -2.03
N GLN A 158 -0.72 14.16 -2.34
CA GLN A 158 -2.06 13.89 -1.85
C GLN A 158 -2.12 13.88 -0.32
N LYS A 159 -1.18 13.19 0.33
CA LYS A 159 -1.07 13.14 1.79
C LYS A 159 -0.78 14.54 2.37
N GLY A 160 0.11 15.31 1.74
CA GLY A 160 0.43 16.67 2.15
C GLY A 160 -0.77 17.62 2.07
N ILE A 161 -1.58 17.53 1.00
CA ILE A 161 -2.81 18.29 0.84
C ILE A 161 -3.82 17.89 1.93
N GLU A 162 -4.03 16.59 2.14
CA GLU A 162 -4.97 16.09 3.14
C GLU A 162 -4.59 16.52 4.56
N GLU A 163 -3.33 16.35 4.94
CA GLU A 163 -2.81 16.82 6.23
C GLU A 163 -2.92 18.35 6.36
N GLY A 164 -2.65 19.09 5.29
CA GLY A 164 -2.75 20.54 5.26
C GLY A 164 -4.18 21.04 5.47
N ILE A 165 -5.16 20.42 4.80
CA ILE A 165 -6.58 20.71 4.97
C ILE A 165 -7.03 20.38 6.39
N GLN A 166 -6.70 19.20 6.90
CA GLN A 166 -7.06 18.78 8.26
C GLN A 166 -6.51 19.74 9.31
N LYS A 167 -5.21 20.09 9.23
CA LYS A 167 -4.58 21.07 10.14
C LYS A 167 -5.22 22.45 10.00
N GLY A 168 -5.54 22.87 8.78
CA GLY A 168 -6.20 24.14 8.50
C GLY A 168 -7.59 24.24 9.13
N ILE A 169 -8.41 23.20 8.99
CA ILE A 169 -9.75 23.11 9.59
C ILE A 169 -9.62 23.13 11.12
N GLN A 170 -8.78 22.28 11.71
CA GLN A 170 -8.60 22.24 13.16
C GLN A 170 -8.15 23.58 13.75
N LEU A 171 -7.17 24.24 13.12
CA LEU A 171 -6.70 25.56 13.57
C LEU A 171 -7.77 26.64 13.39
N GLY A 172 -8.55 26.57 12.30
CA GLY A 172 -9.67 27.46 12.04
C GLY A 172 -10.78 27.32 13.08
N GLU A 173 -11.18 26.10 13.41
CA GLU A 173 -12.18 25.80 14.43
C GLU A 173 -11.72 26.25 15.83
N GLN A 174 -10.46 25.96 16.21
CA GLN A 174 -9.91 26.43 17.48
C GLN A 174 -9.92 27.95 17.60
N ARG A 175 -9.42 28.66 16.58
CA ARG A 175 -9.42 30.13 16.56
C ARG A 175 -10.82 30.71 16.54
N GLY A 176 -11.74 30.08 15.80
CA GLY A 176 -13.15 30.48 15.75
C GLY A 176 -13.84 30.33 17.09
N MET A 177 -13.65 29.20 17.77
CA MET A 177 -14.18 28.97 19.12
C MET A 177 -13.58 29.94 20.13
N GLU A 178 -12.28 30.20 20.09
CA GLU A 178 -11.62 31.13 21.01
C GLU A 178 -12.13 32.56 20.82
N LYS A 179 -12.21 33.05 19.58
CA LYS A 179 -12.76 34.38 19.27
C LYS A 179 -14.23 34.48 19.67
N GLY A 180 -15.05 33.49 19.30
CA GLY A 180 -16.47 33.48 19.66
C GLY A 180 -16.69 33.47 21.17
N ARG A 181 -15.82 32.78 21.94
CA ARG A 181 -15.85 32.81 23.40
C ARG A 181 -15.51 34.20 23.95
N GLN A 182 -14.43 34.82 23.46
CA GLN A 182 -14.02 36.17 23.90
C GLN A 182 -15.07 37.23 23.55
N GLU A 183 -15.63 37.18 22.34
CA GLU A 183 -16.70 38.09 21.89
C GLU A 183 -17.97 37.90 22.73
N GLY A 184 -18.38 36.65 22.98
CA GLY A 184 -19.54 36.34 23.82
C GLY A 184 -19.36 36.77 25.28
N GLU A 185 -18.18 36.54 25.87
CA GLU A 185 -17.85 37.01 27.23
C GLU A 185 -17.91 38.55 27.31
N ARG A 186 -17.38 39.25 26.30
CA ARG A 186 -17.42 40.71 26.22
C ARG A 186 -18.83 41.26 26.04
N GLU A 187 -19.64 40.68 25.16
CA GLU A 187 -21.04 41.07 24.98
C GLU A 187 -21.87 40.86 26.26
N ALA A 188 -21.66 39.74 26.96
CA ALA A 188 -22.31 39.46 28.23
C ALA A 188 -21.93 40.51 29.29
N ALA A 189 -20.63 40.85 29.40
CA ALA A 189 -20.15 41.89 30.31
C ALA A 189 -20.78 43.27 29.99
N LEU A 190 -20.85 43.65 28.72
CA LEU A 190 -21.49 44.89 28.28
C LEU A 190 -23.00 44.92 28.61
N LYS A 191 -23.70 43.80 28.43
CA LYS A 191 -25.11 43.68 28.77
C LYS A 191 -25.36 43.84 30.28
N ILE A 192 -24.52 43.22 31.11
CA ILE A 192 -24.57 43.36 32.58
C ILE A 192 -24.29 44.81 32.98
N ALA A 193 -23.26 45.44 32.40
CA ALA A 193 -22.90 46.83 32.68
C ALA A 193 -24.04 47.80 32.34
N ARG A 194 -24.74 47.60 31.21
CA ARG A 194 -25.95 48.37 30.85
C ARG A 194 -27.03 48.27 31.93
N THR A 195 -27.31 47.06 32.41
CA THR A 195 -28.30 46.84 33.47
C THR A 195 -27.87 47.48 34.80
N MET A 196 -26.59 47.40 35.17
CA MET A 196 -26.08 48.03 36.39
C MET A 196 -26.18 49.56 36.34
N LEU A 197 -25.80 50.17 35.22
CA LEU A 197 -25.89 51.63 35.02
C LEU A 197 -27.35 52.10 35.03
N ALA A 198 -28.27 51.36 34.39
CA ALA A 198 -29.69 51.67 34.42
C ALA A 198 -30.30 51.60 35.83
N ASN A 199 -29.73 50.77 36.71
CA ASN A 199 -30.11 50.66 38.11
C ASN A 199 -29.39 51.65 39.04
N GLY A 200 -28.62 52.60 38.49
CA GLY A 200 -28.03 53.71 39.24
C GLY A 200 -26.68 53.42 39.90
N LEU A 201 -25.98 52.34 39.54
CA LEU A 201 -24.59 52.14 39.97
C LEU A 201 -23.65 53.14 39.26
N ASP A 202 -22.65 53.64 39.99
CA ASP A 202 -21.64 54.53 39.43
C ASP A 202 -20.65 53.79 38.50
N ARG A 203 -20.01 54.54 37.59
CA ARG A 203 -19.13 53.97 36.57
C ARG A 203 -17.90 53.25 37.15
N ASP A 204 -17.33 53.72 38.26
CA ASP A 204 -16.15 53.10 38.86
C ASP A 204 -16.49 51.74 39.47
N SER A 205 -17.64 51.64 40.12
CA SER A 205 -18.18 50.36 40.63
C SER A 205 -18.48 49.37 39.50
N VAL A 206 -19.06 49.84 38.39
CA VAL A 206 -19.36 48.99 37.22
C VAL A 206 -18.09 48.48 36.53
N MET A 207 -17.05 49.32 36.36
CA MET A 207 -15.76 48.86 35.81
C MET A 207 -15.12 47.79 36.69
N LYS A 208 -15.10 47.98 38.02
CA LYS A 208 -14.54 47.00 38.96
C LYS A 208 -15.28 45.65 38.94
N MET A 209 -16.60 45.67 38.76
CA MET A 209 -17.43 44.45 38.80
C MET A 209 -17.47 43.68 37.47
N THR A 210 -17.33 44.37 36.33
CA THR A 210 -17.46 43.76 35.00
C THR A 210 -16.13 43.57 34.28
N GLY A 211 -15.04 44.17 34.77
CA GLY A 211 -13.72 44.12 34.14
C GLY A 211 -13.60 44.94 32.86
N LEU A 212 -14.63 45.74 32.52
CA LEU A 212 -14.66 46.60 31.35
C LEU A 212 -13.81 47.87 31.57
N THR A 213 -13.23 48.37 30.50
CA THR A 213 -12.46 49.63 30.52
C THR A 213 -13.37 50.85 30.42
N ALA A 214 -12.82 52.03 30.73
CA ALA A 214 -13.55 53.31 30.58
C ALA A 214 -14.00 53.53 29.12
N ASP A 215 -13.19 53.11 28.14
CA ASP A 215 -13.50 53.21 26.71
C ASP A 215 -14.65 52.27 26.32
N ASP A 216 -14.70 51.06 26.89
CA ASP A 216 -15.81 50.12 26.69
C ASP A 216 -17.13 50.69 27.20
N LEU A 217 -17.12 51.33 28.36
CA LEU A 217 -18.29 51.99 28.94
C LEU A 217 -18.67 53.28 28.19
N ALA A 218 -17.72 53.97 27.56
CA ALA A 218 -18.00 55.16 26.75
C ALA A 218 -18.79 54.83 25.48
N GLN A 219 -18.67 53.60 24.96
CA GLN A 219 -19.47 53.11 23.83
C GLN A 219 -20.89 52.70 24.23
N ILE A 220 -21.15 52.51 25.53
CA ILE A 220 -22.50 52.34 26.06
C ILE A 220 -23.14 53.75 26.15
N ARG A 221 -23.56 54.29 25.00
CA ARG A 221 -24.36 55.52 24.99
C ARG A 221 -25.81 55.20 25.39
N HIS A 222 -26.35 56.10 26.23
CA HIS A 222 -27.75 56.14 26.67
C HIS A 222 -28.73 56.28 25.52
#